data_AF-A0A7M3YY40-F1
#
_entry.id   AF-A0A7M3YY40-F1
#
_cell.length_a   1.000
_cell.length_b   1.000
_cell.length_c   1.000
_cell.angle_alpha   90.00
_cell.angle_beta   90.00
_cell.angle_gamma   90.00
#
_symmetry.space_group_name_H-M   'P 1'
#
loop_
_entity.id
_entity.type
_entity.pdbx_description
1 polymer ?
#
loop_
_entity_poly.entity_id
_entity_poly.type
_entity_poly.pdbx_seq_one_letter_code
_entity_poly.pdbx_strand_id
1 'polypeptide(L)'
;AGVFVLLLVLSTSSSFLLSDDGGQSDASTFNPDWVRFDVREGVYNEAFGLLDEHLVNEERAPLALSTFGTFDAQGLELLRPVPADLLEPRFDTLLLIVSNEMRLHDVRSELNDQPGLAVREFIAPSGLLVQGTPSALTQAGEHPAIITAHAVPIGMFLHDDLMDIVLFEEGETALQGLLLRMDGWRDDGGPVDTVSLSDDTGVLLNQNLGEVASEVFDDWRAWDTGRYEGTLSAVDLTVLLRQPSLMQLRPDPAFSAFNDQSRGHMKTNTMTTYFTTDLDGSGQIVGVADAGLDEDHGDFGTRVVGNYDVIGDGSTADKHSGHGTHVSCTVLGSGFRGGYGGVAQAADLYFQAMEN
;
A
#
# COMPACT_ATOMS: atom_id res chain seq x y z
N ALA A 1 -3.16 -25.88 29.99
CA ALA A 1 -2.06 -24.91 29.86
C ALA A 1 -2.42 -24.05 28.66
N GLY A 2 -2.72 -22.76 28.89
CA GLY A 2 -3.09 -21.85 27.80
C GLY A 2 -1.86 -21.50 26.97
N VAL A 3 -2.02 -21.49 25.66
CA VAL A 3 -0.99 -21.00 24.73
C VAL A 3 -1.09 -19.47 24.70
N PHE A 4 0.03 -18.79 24.91
CA PHE A 4 0.14 -17.34 24.88
C PHE A 4 0.72 -16.93 23.53
N VAL A 5 0.01 -16.10 22.78
CA VAL A 5 0.45 -15.60 21.46
C VAL A 5 0.70 -14.11 21.57
N LEU A 6 1.92 -13.69 21.25
CA LEU A 6 2.35 -12.28 21.22
C LEU A 6 2.27 -11.76 19.79
N LEU A 7 1.43 -10.77 19.53
CA LEU A 7 1.27 -10.10 18.24
C LEU A 7 1.76 -8.65 18.37
N LEU A 8 2.77 -8.25 17.59
CA LEU A 8 3.28 -6.88 17.56
C LEU A 8 2.67 -6.15 16.35
N VAL A 9 1.73 -5.25 16.60
CA VAL A 9 1.11 -4.39 15.58
C VAL A 9 1.55 -2.97 15.85
N LEU A 10 2.26 -2.36 14.89
CA LEU A 10 2.67 -0.96 14.95
C LEU A 10 1.73 -0.15 14.06
N SER A 11 0.79 0.58 14.67
CA SER A 11 0.02 1.62 14.00
C SER A 11 0.16 2.93 14.78
N THR A 12 -0.01 4.06 14.08
CA THR A 12 0.14 5.41 14.63
C THR A 12 -1.23 6.00 14.98
N SER A 13 -1.32 6.57 16.17
CA SER A 13 -2.54 7.08 16.83
C SER A 13 -3.13 8.36 16.23
N SER A 14 -4.48 8.42 16.11
CA SER A 14 -5.32 9.62 16.33
C SER A 14 -6.82 9.26 16.27
N SER A 15 -7.57 9.55 17.33
CA SER A 15 -9.03 9.34 17.46
C SER A 15 -9.88 10.47 16.88
N PHE A 16 -11.06 10.21 16.29
CA PHE A 16 -12.26 11.06 16.37
C PHE A 16 -13.59 10.35 15.97
N LEU A 17 -14.64 10.66 16.76
CA LEU A 17 -16.10 10.77 16.51
C LEU A 17 -16.82 9.89 15.45
N LEU A 18 -17.86 9.19 15.92
CA LEU A 18 -18.76 8.30 15.17
C LEU A 18 -19.93 9.04 14.50
N SER A 19 -20.30 8.57 13.31
CA SER A 19 -21.62 8.77 12.68
C SER A 19 -22.28 7.41 12.43
N ASP A 20 -23.57 7.36 12.72
CA ASP A 20 -24.46 6.18 12.62
C ASP A 20 -25.04 6.08 11.20
N ASP A 21 -24.97 4.90 10.57
CA ASP A 21 -25.95 4.53 9.56
C ASP A 21 -26.08 3.01 9.43
N GLY A 22 -27.33 2.55 9.56
CA GLY A 22 -27.71 1.14 9.50
C GLY A 22 -28.10 0.69 8.09
N GLY A 23 -27.91 -0.61 7.79
CA GLY A 23 -28.38 -1.19 6.53
C GLY A 23 -28.10 -2.68 6.34
N GLN A 24 -29.01 -3.51 6.86
CA GLN A 24 -29.45 -4.88 6.49
C GLN A 24 -28.52 -5.80 5.65
N SER A 25 -28.20 -6.96 6.25
CA SER A 25 -27.57 -8.13 5.60
C SER A 25 -28.61 -9.17 5.14
N ASP A 26 -28.67 -9.46 3.84
CA ASP A 26 -29.40 -10.62 3.31
C ASP A 26 -28.51 -11.88 3.29
N ALA A 27 -29.02 -12.97 3.83
CA ALA A 27 -28.32 -14.24 4.00
C ALA A 27 -28.31 -15.07 2.71
N SER A 28 -27.12 -15.43 2.21
CA SER A 28 -26.93 -16.30 1.05
C SER A 28 -27.18 -17.77 1.39
N THR A 29 -28.03 -18.44 0.61
CA THR A 29 -28.24 -19.90 0.63
C THR A 29 -27.17 -20.63 -0.19
N PHE A 30 -26.09 -21.08 0.45
CA PHE A 30 -25.11 -21.98 -0.17
C PHE A 30 -25.09 -23.32 0.60
N ASN A 31 -25.20 -24.44 -0.10
CA ASN A 31 -25.15 -25.78 0.48
C ASN A 31 -23.95 -26.55 -0.11
N PRO A 32 -22.79 -26.60 0.57
CA PRO A 32 -21.66 -27.40 0.12
C PRO A 32 -21.70 -28.78 0.80
N ASP A 33 -21.45 -29.84 0.03
CA ASP A 33 -21.12 -31.15 0.61
C ASP A 33 -19.79 -31.01 1.38
N TRP A 34 -19.86 -31.11 2.70
CA TRP A 34 -18.75 -30.83 3.60
C TRP A 34 -17.77 -32.02 3.68
N VAL A 35 -16.51 -31.79 3.33
CA VAL A 35 -15.41 -32.71 3.64
C VAL A 35 -14.73 -32.22 4.91
N ARG A 36 -14.83 -33.01 5.98
CA ARG A 36 -14.17 -32.73 7.27
C ARG A 36 -12.70 -33.13 7.23
N PHE A 37 -11.82 -32.20 7.54
CA PHE A 37 -10.40 -32.46 7.78
C PHE A 37 -10.09 -32.23 9.26
N ASP A 38 -9.86 -33.30 10.01
CA ASP A 38 -9.39 -33.19 11.39
C ASP A 38 -7.86 -32.97 11.37
N VAL A 39 -7.41 -31.78 11.74
CA VAL A 39 -5.99 -31.52 12.01
C VAL A 39 -5.64 -32.21 13.33
N ARG A 40 -4.67 -33.12 13.31
CA ARG A 40 -4.24 -33.82 14.53
C ARG A 40 -3.71 -32.83 15.57
N GLU A 41 -4.05 -33.06 16.82
CA GLU A 41 -3.50 -32.29 17.94
C GLU A 41 -1.96 -32.43 17.97
N GLY A 42 -1.23 -31.31 17.96
CA GLY A 42 0.23 -31.29 17.95
C GLY A 42 0.92 -31.22 16.58
N VAL A 43 0.18 -31.08 15.46
CA VAL A 43 0.77 -30.93 14.09
C VAL A 43 1.82 -29.81 14.00
N TYR A 44 1.67 -28.73 14.78
CA TYR A 44 2.63 -27.63 14.80
C TYR A 44 3.79 -27.82 15.76
N ASN A 45 3.72 -28.75 16.71
CA ASN A 45 4.81 -29.01 17.66
C ASN A 45 6.02 -29.67 16.99
N GLU A 46 5.77 -30.35 15.86
CA GLU A 46 6.79 -31.00 15.02
C GLU A 46 7.12 -30.18 13.76
N ALA A 47 6.55 -28.98 13.60
CA ALA A 47 6.88 -28.09 12.49
C ALA A 47 8.26 -27.48 12.70
N PHE A 48 9.31 -28.23 12.37
CA PHE A 48 10.64 -27.66 12.18
C PHE A 48 10.76 -27.18 10.74
N GLY A 49 11.01 -25.88 10.56
CA GLY A 49 11.40 -25.35 9.25
C GLY A 49 12.78 -25.89 8.91
N LEU A 50 12.90 -26.61 7.79
CA LEU A 50 14.20 -26.83 7.17
C LEU A 50 14.53 -25.56 6.39
N LEU A 51 15.65 -24.92 6.75
CA LEU A 51 16.20 -23.86 5.92
C LEU A 51 16.67 -24.51 4.61
N ASP A 52 15.94 -24.27 3.54
CA ASP A 52 16.32 -24.71 2.21
C ASP A 52 17.38 -23.75 1.66
N GLU A 53 18.64 -24.21 1.65
CA GLU A 53 19.78 -23.47 1.09
C GLU A 53 20.01 -23.81 -0.40
N HIS A 54 19.12 -24.57 -1.04
CA HIS A 54 19.26 -24.90 -2.45
C HIS A 54 19.13 -23.65 -3.32
N LEU A 55 20.17 -23.40 -4.11
CA LEU A 55 20.17 -22.36 -5.13
C LEU A 55 19.37 -22.88 -6.34
N VAL A 56 18.22 -22.26 -6.59
CA VAL A 56 17.45 -22.46 -7.82
C VAL A 56 17.70 -21.28 -8.75
N ASN A 57 17.74 -21.53 -10.06
CA ASN A 57 17.79 -20.44 -11.02
C ASN A 57 16.54 -19.58 -10.87
N GLU A 58 16.74 -18.26 -10.88
CA GLU A 58 15.64 -17.30 -10.84
C GLU A 58 14.82 -17.44 -12.14
N GLU A 59 13.58 -17.95 -12.02
CA GLU A 59 12.67 -18.11 -13.15
C GLU A 59 11.49 -17.15 -12.97
N ARG A 60 11.52 -16.04 -13.70
CA ARG A 60 10.48 -15.00 -13.70
C ARG A 60 9.81 -14.95 -15.07
N ALA A 61 8.52 -14.67 -15.12
CA ALA A 61 7.87 -14.37 -16.40
C ALA A 61 8.47 -13.07 -16.98
N PRO A 62 8.79 -12.97 -18.27
CA PRO A 62 9.39 -11.80 -18.89
C PRO A 62 8.34 -10.71 -19.17
N LEU A 63 7.65 -10.28 -18.10
CA LEU A 63 6.59 -9.28 -18.13
C LEU A 63 6.62 -8.42 -16.85
N ALA A 64 5.90 -7.31 -16.87
CA ALA A 64 5.71 -6.41 -15.73
C ALA A 64 4.21 -6.09 -15.57
N LEU A 65 3.66 -6.39 -14.40
CA LEU A 65 2.26 -6.20 -14.03
C LEU A 65 2.12 -4.89 -13.25
N SER A 66 1.72 -3.82 -13.94
CA SER A 66 1.43 -2.53 -13.31
C SER A 66 -0.06 -2.36 -13.06
N THR A 67 -0.45 -1.33 -12.30
CA THR A 67 -1.87 -0.94 -12.14
C THR A 67 -2.48 -0.38 -13.44
N PHE A 68 -1.65 0.04 -14.40
CA PHE A 68 -2.09 0.59 -15.68
C PHE A 68 -2.31 -0.49 -16.75
N GLY A 69 -1.53 -1.56 -16.69
CA GLY A 69 -1.40 -2.53 -17.76
C GLY A 69 -0.31 -3.57 -17.52
N THR A 70 -0.32 -4.60 -18.36
CA THR A 70 0.75 -5.59 -18.45
C THR A 70 1.70 -5.18 -19.56
N PHE A 71 2.99 -5.08 -19.25
CA PHE A 71 4.04 -4.89 -20.23
C PHE A 71 4.75 -6.22 -20.49
N ASP A 72 4.93 -6.58 -21.74
CA ASP A 72 5.65 -7.79 -22.16
C ASP A 72 6.49 -7.51 -23.41
N ALA A 73 7.08 -8.55 -24.00
CA ALA A 73 7.90 -8.42 -25.21
C ALA A 73 7.15 -7.85 -26.44
N GLN A 74 5.82 -7.83 -26.45
CA GLN A 74 4.99 -7.33 -27.54
C GLN A 74 4.57 -5.87 -27.33
N GLY A 75 4.46 -5.42 -26.08
CA GLY A 75 4.09 -4.06 -25.77
C GLY A 75 3.31 -3.95 -24.47
N LEU A 76 2.39 -2.99 -24.44
CA LEU A 76 1.50 -2.72 -23.32
C LEU A 76 0.08 -3.22 -23.63
N GLU A 77 -0.42 -4.13 -22.81
CA GLU A 77 -1.83 -4.50 -22.75
C GLU A 77 -2.50 -3.75 -21.59
N LEU A 78 -3.47 -2.89 -21.90
CA LEU A 78 -4.16 -2.07 -20.91
C LEU A 78 -5.17 -2.88 -20.09
N LEU A 79 -5.24 -2.62 -18.78
CA LEU A 79 -6.25 -3.25 -17.90
C LEU A 79 -7.66 -2.68 -18.08
N ARG A 80 -7.75 -1.44 -18.57
CA ARG A 80 -9.00 -0.72 -18.84
C ARG A 80 -8.81 0.28 -19.99
N PRO A 81 -9.89 0.84 -20.56
CA PRO A 81 -9.78 1.93 -21.52
C PRO A 81 -9.03 3.13 -20.91
N VAL A 82 -8.24 3.82 -21.74
CA VAL A 82 -7.49 5.03 -21.37
C VAL A 82 -7.64 6.07 -22.49
N PRO A 83 -7.85 7.37 -22.19
CA PRO A 83 -7.84 8.43 -23.18
C PRO A 83 -6.54 8.46 -24.01
N ALA A 84 -6.65 8.74 -25.31
CA ALA A 84 -5.50 8.69 -26.22
C ALA A 84 -4.37 9.63 -25.81
N ASP A 85 -4.70 10.81 -25.30
CA ASP A 85 -3.73 11.83 -24.87
C ASP A 85 -2.93 11.35 -23.64
N LEU A 86 -3.51 10.48 -22.80
CA LEU A 86 -2.82 9.88 -21.65
C LEU A 86 -1.95 8.68 -22.02
N LEU A 87 -2.06 8.16 -23.26
CA LEU A 87 -1.16 7.13 -23.79
C LEU A 87 0.15 7.72 -24.33
N GLU A 88 0.25 9.05 -24.41
CA GLU A 88 1.48 9.70 -24.87
C GLU A 88 2.66 9.40 -23.93
N PRO A 89 3.86 9.20 -24.48
CA PRO A 89 5.01 8.80 -23.69
C PRO A 89 5.56 9.96 -22.86
N ARG A 90 5.98 9.64 -21.65
CA ARG A 90 6.75 10.51 -20.77
C ARG A 90 8.25 10.34 -21.05
N PHE A 91 8.90 11.41 -21.51
CA PHE A 91 10.23 11.34 -22.12
C PHE A 91 11.40 11.13 -21.15
N ASP A 92 11.19 11.37 -19.85
CA ASP A 92 12.20 11.15 -18.81
C ASP A 92 12.12 9.76 -18.18
N THR A 93 11.19 8.90 -18.60
CA THR A 93 10.97 7.56 -18.01
C THR A 93 10.91 6.45 -19.03
N LEU A 94 11.34 5.26 -18.63
CA LEU A 94 11.34 4.05 -19.46
C LEU A 94 11.03 2.83 -18.59
N LEU A 95 10.25 1.89 -19.11
CA LEU A 95 10.02 0.60 -18.45
C LEU A 95 10.85 -0.48 -19.12
N LEU A 96 11.72 -1.12 -18.36
CA LEU A 96 12.62 -2.17 -18.84
C LEU A 96 12.12 -3.54 -18.40
N ILE A 97 12.08 -4.50 -19.32
CA ILE A 97 11.82 -5.91 -19.00
C ILE A 97 13.15 -6.64 -18.92
N VAL A 98 13.50 -7.09 -17.72
CA VAL A 98 14.78 -7.74 -17.41
C VAL A 98 14.71 -9.25 -17.70
N SER A 99 15.74 -9.79 -18.34
CA SER A 99 15.87 -11.21 -18.62
C SER A 99 16.20 -12.03 -17.37
N ASN A 100 15.99 -13.35 -17.46
CA ASN A 100 16.46 -14.29 -16.43
C ASN A 100 17.94 -14.70 -16.63
N GLU A 101 18.63 -14.16 -17.64
CA GLU A 101 20.04 -14.49 -17.89
C GLU A 101 20.98 -13.85 -16.86
N MET A 102 20.53 -12.74 -16.25
CA MET A 102 21.20 -12.05 -15.16
C MET A 102 20.24 -11.88 -13.99
N ARG A 103 20.77 -11.88 -12.77
CA ARG A 103 19.95 -11.67 -11.58
C ARG A 103 19.39 -10.26 -11.60
N LEU A 104 18.11 -10.13 -11.26
CA LEU A 104 17.44 -8.82 -11.27
C LEU A 104 18.15 -7.79 -10.37
N HIS A 105 18.67 -8.24 -9.23
CA HIS A 105 19.42 -7.40 -8.31
C HIS A 105 20.70 -6.83 -8.93
N ASP A 106 21.44 -7.66 -9.67
CA ASP A 106 22.69 -7.26 -10.32
C ASP A 106 22.40 -6.22 -11.43
N VAL A 107 21.38 -6.48 -12.26
CA VAL A 107 20.93 -5.53 -13.29
C VAL A 107 20.49 -4.20 -12.67
N ARG A 108 19.72 -4.24 -11.58
CA ARG A 108 19.32 -3.01 -10.87
C ARG A 108 20.53 -2.24 -10.35
N SER A 109 21.55 -2.92 -9.83
CA SER A 109 22.78 -2.29 -9.36
C SER A 109 23.54 -1.63 -10.51
N GLU A 110 23.76 -2.36 -11.61
CA GLU A 110 24.48 -1.84 -12.79
C GLU A 110 23.77 -0.62 -13.41
N LEU A 111 22.43 -0.64 -13.47
CA LEU A 111 21.65 0.52 -13.93
C LEU A 111 21.74 1.71 -12.96
N ASN A 112 21.72 1.48 -11.65
CA ASN A 112 21.86 2.56 -10.65
C ASN A 112 23.26 3.21 -10.66
N ASP A 113 24.29 2.47 -11.07
CA ASP A 113 25.65 3.00 -11.21
C ASP A 113 25.81 3.88 -12.48
N GLN A 114 24.84 3.85 -13.39
CA GLN A 114 24.89 4.61 -14.64
C GLN A 114 24.63 6.10 -14.41
N PRO A 115 25.54 7.00 -14.83
CA PRO A 115 25.34 8.44 -14.73
C PRO A 115 24.07 8.91 -15.46
N GLY A 116 23.31 9.79 -14.81
CA GLY A 116 22.09 10.37 -15.36
C GLY A 116 20.88 9.42 -15.36
N LEU A 117 20.96 8.27 -14.69
CA LEU A 117 19.86 7.31 -14.54
C LEU A 117 19.53 7.08 -13.07
N ALA A 118 18.26 6.78 -12.78
CA ALA A 118 17.81 6.28 -11.49
C ALA A 118 16.77 5.17 -11.70
N VAL A 119 16.95 4.04 -11.01
CA VAL A 119 15.90 3.00 -10.95
C VAL A 119 14.88 3.41 -9.90
N ARG A 120 13.65 3.70 -10.34
CA ARG A 120 12.58 4.22 -9.49
C ARG A 120 11.76 3.12 -8.83
N GLU A 121 11.27 2.17 -9.61
CA GLU A 121 10.37 1.14 -9.10
C GLU A 121 10.69 -0.24 -9.66
N PHE A 122 10.42 -1.26 -8.86
CA PHE A 122 10.34 -2.63 -9.33
C PHE A 122 8.88 -2.98 -9.63
N ILE A 123 8.59 -3.33 -10.88
CA ILE A 123 7.26 -3.76 -11.30
C ILE A 123 7.31 -5.26 -11.55
N ALA A 124 6.79 -6.03 -10.60
CA ALA A 124 6.87 -7.48 -10.64
C ALA A 124 6.24 -8.07 -11.91
N PRO A 125 6.72 -9.23 -12.38
CA PRO A 125 7.88 -9.97 -11.89
C PRO A 125 9.23 -9.50 -12.48
N SER A 126 9.25 -8.81 -13.62
CA SER A 126 10.50 -8.53 -14.34
C SER A 126 10.72 -7.10 -14.81
N GLY A 127 9.84 -6.18 -14.41
CA GLY A 127 9.91 -4.77 -14.80
C GLY A 127 10.79 -3.93 -13.88
N LEU A 128 11.57 -3.02 -14.47
CA LEU A 128 12.19 -1.89 -13.76
C LEU A 128 11.73 -0.59 -14.42
N LEU A 129 11.06 0.28 -13.64
CA LEU A 129 10.79 1.65 -14.06
C LEU A 129 12.04 2.49 -13.78
N VAL A 130 12.61 3.08 -14.82
CA VAL A 130 13.79 3.94 -14.72
C VAL A 130 13.45 5.36 -15.15
N GLN A 131 14.14 6.32 -14.56
CA GLN A 131 14.07 7.73 -14.94
C GLN A 131 15.48 8.23 -15.28
N GLY A 132 15.63 9.09 -16.29
CA GLY A 132 16.95 9.59 -16.63
C GLY A 132 17.00 10.61 -17.76
N THR A 133 18.22 11.04 -18.08
CA THR A 133 18.49 11.86 -19.27
C THR A 133 18.26 11.05 -20.55
N PRO A 134 18.07 11.70 -21.72
CA PRO A 134 17.83 10.96 -22.97
C PRO A 134 18.95 9.97 -23.33
N SER A 135 20.21 10.35 -23.09
CA SER A 135 21.35 9.45 -23.33
C SER A 135 21.34 8.28 -22.36
N ALA A 136 21.07 8.54 -21.08
CA ALA A 136 21.05 7.50 -20.05
C ALA A 136 19.93 6.47 -20.30
N LEU A 137 18.72 6.92 -20.66
CA LEU A 137 17.61 6.03 -21.00
C LEU A 137 17.90 5.16 -22.23
N THR A 138 18.57 5.73 -23.24
CA THR A 138 18.96 4.97 -24.43
C THR A 138 19.93 3.85 -24.07
N GLN A 139 20.97 4.16 -23.28
CA GLN A 139 21.93 3.17 -22.81
C GLN A 139 21.29 2.08 -21.93
N ALA A 140 20.37 2.47 -21.05
CA ALA A 140 19.64 1.54 -20.21
C ALA A 140 18.80 0.54 -21.02
N GLY A 141 18.19 1.00 -22.12
CA GLY A 141 17.44 0.14 -23.04
C GLY A 141 18.32 -0.80 -23.87
N GLU A 142 19.59 -0.47 -24.09
CA GLU A 142 20.58 -1.28 -24.82
C GLU A 142 21.34 -2.26 -23.90
N HIS A 143 21.07 -2.24 -22.59
CA HIS A 143 21.76 -3.07 -21.61
C HIS A 143 21.57 -4.57 -21.91
N PRO A 144 22.62 -5.42 -21.86
CA PRO A 144 22.56 -6.82 -22.31
C PRO A 144 21.50 -7.69 -21.62
N ALA A 145 21.18 -7.38 -20.37
CA ALA A 145 20.17 -8.09 -19.59
C ALA A 145 18.72 -7.62 -19.85
N ILE A 146 18.50 -6.64 -20.74
CA ILE A 146 17.17 -6.11 -21.04
C ILE A 146 16.62 -6.81 -22.28
N ILE A 147 15.45 -7.41 -22.16
CA ILE A 147 14.74 -8.06 -23.26
C ILE A 147 14.12 -7.00 -24.17
N THR A 148 13.45 -6.02 -23.56
CA THR A 148 12.73 -4.95 -24.25
C THR A 148 12.59 -3.74 -23.34
N ALA A 149 12.47 -2.57 -23.95
CA ALA A 149 12.23 -1.30 -23.29
C ALA A 149 10.97 -0.64 -23.87
N HIS A 150 10.07 -0.21 -22.99
CA HIS A 150 8.79 0.39 -23.38
C HIS A 150 8.73 1.84 -22.92
N ALA A 151 8.21 2.69 -23.81
CA ALA A 151 7.82 4.03 -23.42
C ALA A 151 6.71 3.96 -22.38
N VAL A 152 6.79 4.83 -21.38
CA VAL A 152 5.87 4.87 -20.24
C VAL A 152 4.79 5.91 -20.53
N PRO A 153 3.51 5.53 -20.65
CA PRO A 153 2.40 6.47 -20.80
C PRO A 153 2.30 7.47 -19.64
N ILE A 154 2.00 8.73 -19.92
CA ILE A 154 1.79 9.75 -18.87
C ILE A 154 0.62 9.39 -17.94
N GLY A 155 -0.36 8.62 -18.43
CA GLY A 155 -1.47 8.11 -17.62
C GLY A 155 -1.05 7.15 -16.50
N MET A 156 0.15 6.56 -16.54
CA MET A 156 0.66 5.73 -15.44
C MET A 156 0.91 6.52 -14.15
N PHE A 157 1.08 7.84 -14.26
CA PHE A 157 1.31 8.75 -13.13
C PHE A 157 0.01 9.37 -12.59
N LEU A 158 -1.15 8.91 -13.08
CA LEU A 158 -2.47 9.28 -12.59
C LEU A 158 -3.06 8.14 -11.77
N HIS A 159 -3.56 8.44 -10.57
CA HIS A 159 -4.22 7.45 -9.72
C HIS A 159 -5.50 6.91 -10.36
N ASP A 160 -5.85 5.65 -10.04
CA ASP A 160 -6.96 4.95 -10.69
C ASP A 160 -8.31 5.63 -10.52
N ASP A 161 -8.59 6.17 -9.33
CA ASP A 161 -9.80 6.93 -9.06
C ASP A 161 -9.94 8.18 -9.95
N LEU A 162 -8.83 8.85 -10.26
CA LEU A 162 -8.83 10.02 -11.14
C LEU A 162 -8.93 9.62 -12.61
N MET A 163 -8.33 8.48 -12.97
CA MET A 163 -8.49 7.91 -14.31
C MET A 163 -9.96 7.59 -14.62
N ASP A 164 -10.70 7.05 -13.66
CA ASP A 164 -12.13 6.80 -13.83
C ASP A 164 -12.93 8.08 -14.07
N ILE A 165 -12.53 9.20 -13.44
CA ILE A 165 -13.16 10.51 -13.67
C ILE A 165 -12.88 11.00 -15.10
N VAL A 166 -11.63 10.94 -15.57
CA VAL A 166 -11.26 11.48 -16.89
C VAL A 166 -11.76 10.63 -18.06
N LEU A 167 -12.25 9.42 -17.80
CA LEU A 167 -12.95 8.60 -18.80
C LEU A 167 -14.36 9.12 -19.12
N PHE A 168 -14.95 9.96 -18.26
CA PHE A 168 -16.24 10.59 -18.52
C PHE A 168 -16.12 11.82 -19.43
N GLU A 169 -17.23 12.16 -20.08
CA GLU A 169 -17.35 13.41 -20.83
C GLU A 169 -17.15 14.61 -19.89
N GLU A 170 -16.28 15.55 -20.25
CA GLU A 170 -15.83 16.69 -19.42
C GLU A 170 -15.09 16.30 -18.12
N GLY A 171 -14.59 15.07 -18.00
CA GLY A 171 -13.92 14.56 -16.81
C GLY A 171 -12.69 15.36 -16.36
N GLU A 172 -11.88 15.87 -17.30
CA GLU A 172 -10.75 16.76 -16.95
C GLU A 172 -11.22 18.08 -16.32
N THR A 173 -12.29 18.66 -16.84
CA THR A 173 -12.91 19.86 -16.23
C THR A 173 -13.45 19.54 -14.84
N ALA A 174 -13.97 18.32 -14.64
CA ALA A 174 -14.46 17.87 -13.33
C ALA A 174 -13.34 17.69 -12.29
N LEU A 175 -12.08 17.54 -12.72
CA LEU A 175 -10.93 17.53 -11.80
C LEU A 175 -10.59 18.94 -11.27
N GLN A 176 -10.93 19.99 -12.02
CA GLN A 176 -10.66 21.37 -11.62
C GLN A 176 -11.47 21.71 -10.36
N GLY A 177 -10.83 22.33 -9.37
CA GLY A 177 -11.46 22.63 -8.09
C GLY A 177 -11.51 21.46 -7.11
N LEU A 178 -11.02 20.26 -7.47
CA LEU A 178 -10.87 19.16 -6.52
C LEU A 178 -9.61 19.34 -5.68
N LEU A 179 -9.72 18.97 -4.40
CA LEU A 179 -8.56 18.82 -3.52
C LEU A 179 -7.80 17.55 -3.91
N LEU A 180 -6.59 17.72 -4.45
CA LEU A 180 -5.74 16.64 -4.91
C LEU A 180 -4.39 16.67 -4.20
N ARG A 181 -3.65 15.57 -4.35
CA ARG A 181 -2.31 15.39 -3.81
C ARG A 181 -1.33 15.04 -4.92
N MET A 182 -0.17 15.69 -4.89
CA MET A 182 1.00 15.37 -5.69
C MET A 182 2.05 14.70 -4.81
N ASP A 183 2.43 13.48 -5.18
CA ASP A 183 3.53 12.75 -4.57
C ASP A 183 4.73 12.75 -5.54
N GLY A 184 5.90 13.05 -4.98
CA GLY A 184 7.19 12.97 -5.65
C GLY A 184 7.78 11.57 -5.61
N TRP A 185 8.93 11.43 -6.25
CA TRP A 185 9.69 10.19 -6.22
C TRP A 185 10.17 9.87 -4.81
N ARG A 186 10.68 8.65 -4.62
CA ARG A 186 11.22 8.17 -3.34
C ARG A 186 12.63 7.63 -3.50
N ASP A 187 13.37 7.68 -2.40
CA ASP A 187 14.64 7.00 -2.19
C ASP A 187 14.64 6.26 -0.84
N ASP A 188 15.80 5.74 -0.42
CA ASP A 188 15.97 5.02 0.84
C ASP A 188 15.65 5.87 2.09
N GLY A 189 15.70 7.20 1.96
CA GLY A 189 15.37 8.17 3.01
C GLY A 189 13.90 8.56 3.05
N GLY A 190 13.12 8.25 1.99
CA GLY A 190 11.71 8.57 1.89
C GLY A 190 11.36 9.36 0.64
N PRO A 191 10.25 10.13 0.64
CA PRO A 191 9.89 10.94 -0.51
C PRO A 191 10.85 12.12 -0.70
N VAL A 192 11.13 12.45 -1.97
CA VAL A 192 12.06 13.51 -2.36
C VAL A 192 11.34 14.63 -3.12
N ASP A 193 11.76 15.87 -2.87
CA ASP A 193 11.21 17.05 -3.55
C ASP A 193 11.80 17.27 -4.93
N THR A 194 13.05 16.88 -5.15
CA THR A 194 13.82 17.29 -6.33
C THR A 194 14.31 16.07 -7.08
N VAL A 195 14.07 16.05 -8.39
CA VAL A 195 14.78 15.19 -9.33
C VAL A 195 15.98 15.97 -9.82
N SER A 196 17.18 15.41 -9.72
CA SER A 196 18.42 16.01 -10.23
C SER A 196 19.35 14.91 -10.72
N LEU A 197 19.30 14.60 -12.02
CA LEU A 197 20.09 13.57 -12.68
C LEU A 197 20.98 14.21 -13.75
N SER A 198 22.30 14.03 -13.64
CA SER A 198 23.28 14.54 -14.61
C SER A 198 23.99 13.36 -15.27
N ASP A 199 24.10 13.40 -16.59
CA ASP A 199 24.89 12.43 -17.35
C ASP A 199 26.31 12.92 -17.68
N ASP A 200 27.13 12.01 -18.21
CA ASP A 200 28.52 12.28 -18.59
C ASP A 200 28.66 13.24 -19.77
N THR A 201 27.57 13.52 -20.50
CA THR A 201 27.54 14.50 -21.59
C THR A 201 27.27 15.92 -21.10
N GLY A 202 26.98 16.08 -19.80
CA GLY A 202 26.68 17.36 -19.15
C GLY A 202 25.22 17.77 -19.26
N VAL A 203 24.32 16.87 -19.69
CA VAL A 203 22.87 17.12 -19.67
C VAL A 203 22.36 16.87 -18.26
N LEU A 204 21.54 17.81 -17.77
CA LEU A 204 20.93 17.78 -16.44
C LEU A 204 19.41 17.72 -16.57
N LEU A 205 18.80 16.69 -15.99
CA LEU A 205 17.37 16.63 -15.69
C LEU A 205 17.17 17.14 -14.25
N ASN A 206 16.68 18.36 -14.09
CA ASN A 206 16.47 18.96 -12.78
C ASN A 206 15.07 19.60 -12.67
N GLN A 207 14.30 19.22 -11.65
CA GLN A 207 13.01 19.84 -11.33
C GLN A 207 12.65 19.65 -9.86
N ASN A 208 12.08 20.68 -9.25
CA ASN A 208 11.54 20.64 -7.90
C ASN A 208 10.00 20.51 -7.94
N LEU A 209 9.44 19.56 -7.20
CA LEU A 209 8.00 19.31 -7.14
C LEU A 209 7.23 20.44 -6.47
N GLY A 210 7.81 21.12 -5.48
CA GLY A 210 7.18 22.26 -4.81
C GLY A 210 6.96 23.44 -5.75
N GLU A 211 7.89 23.67 -6.68
CA GLU A 211 7.71 24.68 -7.74
C GLU A 211 6.52 24.31 -8.64
N VAL A 212 6.44 23.05 -9.08
CA VAL A 212 5.31 22.55 -9.88
C VAL A 212 3.98 22.68 -9.09
N ALA A 213 3.96 22.26 -7.83
CA ALA A 213 2.79 22.37 -6.97
C ALA A 213 2.32 23.83 -6.83
N SER A 214 3.25 24.78 -6.69
CA SER A 214 2.93 26.20 -6.56
C SER A 214 2.33 26.83 -7.81
N GLU A 215 2.57 26.24 -8.98
CA GLU A 215 2.01 26.69 -10.26
C GLU A 215 0.66 26.03 -10.58
N VAL A 216 0.45 24.82 -10.08
CA VAL A 216 -0.68 23.95 -10.47
C VAL A 216 -1.82 23.99 -9.46
N PHE A 217 -1.52 24.25 -8.18
CA PHE A 217 -2.50 24.25 -7.12
C PHE A 217 -2.82 25.66 -6.59
N ASP A 218 -4.11 25.90 -6.38
CA ASP A 218 -4.62 26.95 -5.51
C ASP A 218 -4.62 26.49 -4.05
N ASP A 219 -4.39 27.41 -3.11
CA ASP A 219 -4.36 27.15 -1.66
C ASP A 219 -3.47 25.97 -1.23
N TRP A 220 -2.34 25.78 -1.92
CA TRP A 220 -1.48 24.62 -1.73
C TRP A 220 -0.74 24.61 -0.38
N ARG A 221 -0.46 23.40 0.12
CA ARG A 221 0.43 23.18 1.27
C ARG A 221 1.36 21.99 1.07
N ALA A 222 2.52 22.05 1.69
CA ALA A 222 3.42 20.93 1.84
C ALA A 222 3.08 20.17 3.13
N TRP A 223 2.91 18.85 3.04
CA TRP A 223 2.76 17.98 4.21
C TRP A 223 4.11 17.52 4.74
N ASP A 224 5.00 17.19 3.81
CA ASP A 224 6.33 16.66 4.03
C ASP A 224 7.13 16.89 2.75
N THR A 225 8.42 16.59 2.78
CA THR A 225 9.26 16.52 1.58
C THR A 225 8.59 15.61 0.55
N GLY A 226 8.53 16.08 -0.71
CA GLY A 226 7.99 15.36 -1.85
C GLY A 226 6.47 15.16 -1.82
N ARG A 227 5.72 15.88 -0.97
CA ARG A 227 4.28 15.66 -0.76
C ARG A 227 3.53 16.97 -0.61
N TYR A 228 2.74 17.28 -1.63
CA TYR A 228 1.98 18.51 -1.71
C TYR A 228 0.51 18.21 -1.90
N GLU A 229 -0.35 19.01 -1.32
CA GLU A 229 -1.77 19.02 -1.66
C GLU A 229 -2.21 20.43 -2.02
N GLY A 230 -3.33 20.51 -2.71
CA GLY A 230 -4.00 21.76 -3.01
C GLY A 230 -5.16 21.55 -3.94
N THR A 231 -5.87 22.62 -4.21
CA THR A 231 -7.02 22.60 -5.12
C THR A 231 -6.51 22.71 -6.54
N LEU A 232 -6.86 21.75 -7.42
CA LEU A 232 -6.39 21.77 -8.81
C LEU A 232 -6.91 23.01 -9.54
N SER A 233 -5.98 23.87 -9.98
CA SER A 233 -6.31 25.04 -10.80
C SER A 233 -6.59 24.63 -12.25
N ALA A 234 -6.93 25.59 -13.12
CA ALA A 234 -7.18 25.33 -14.54
C ALA A 234 -5.87 25.05 -15.30
N VAL A 235 -5.34 23.84 -15.16
CA VAL A 235 -4.12 23.34 -15.83
C VAL A 235 -4.46 22.17 -16.75
N ASP A 236 -3.73 22.09 -17.86
CA ASP A 236 -3.78 20.94 -18.76
C ASP A 236 -3.19 19.70 -18.05
N LEU A 237 -4.02 18.69 -17.85
CA LEU A 237 -3.65 17.46 -17.14
C LEU A 237 -2.48 16.74 -17.81
N THR A 238 -2.40 16.76 -19.14
CA THR A 238 -1.31 16.11 -19.87
C THR A 238 0.02 16.80 -19.62
N VAL A 239 0.02 18.14 -19.52
CA VAL A 239 1.20 18.94 -19.18
C VAL A 239 1.65 18.66 -17.75
N LEU A 240 0.70 18.51 -16.82
CA LEU A 240 0.97 18.16 -15.43
C LEU A 240 1.59 16.77 -15.28
N LEU A 241 1.03 15.75 -15.93
CA LEU A 241 1.52 14.37 -15.82
C LEU A 241 2.89 14.14 -16.48
N ARG A 242 3.34 15.08 -17.32
CA ARG A 242 4.67 15.09 -17.94
C ARG A 242 5.77 15.68 -17.04
N GLN A 243 5.44 16.28 -15.90
CA GLN A 243 6.42 16.97 -15.05
C GLN A 243 7.41 15.97 -14.42
N PRO A 244 8.73 16.05 -14.70
CA PRO A 244 9.73 15.10 -14.21
C PRO A 244 9.71 14.81 -12.70
N SER A 245 9.41 15.79 -11.86
CA SER A 245 9.38 15.62 -10.40
C SER A 245 8.11 14.94 -9.88
N LEU A 246 7.05 14.87 -10.67
CA LEU A 246 5.78 14.24 -10.31
C LEU A 246 5.88 12.72 -10.49
N MET A 247 5.68 11.96 -9.42
CA MET A 247 5.52 10.50 -9.46
C MET A 247 4.04 10.11 -9.51
N GLN A 248 3.16 10.80 -8.79
CA GLN A 248 1.75 10.48 -8.88
C GLN A 248 0.88 11.68 -8.55
N LEU A 249 -0.17 11.89 -9.35
CA LEU A 249 -1.31 12.72 -8.98
C LEU A 249 -2.44 11.82 -8.50
N ARG A 250 -2.98 12.10 -7.31
CA ARG A 250 -4.02 11.27 -6.68
C ARG A 250 -5.02 12.10 -5.89
N PRO A 251 -6.20 11.55 -5.55
CA PRO A 251 -7.11 12.21 -4.62
C PRO A 251 -6.42 12.42 -3.27
N ASP A 252 -6.78 13.50 -2.57
CA ASP A 252 -6.33 13.65 -1.19
C ASP A 252 -6.82 12.45 -0.35
N PRO A 253 -5.92 11.70 0.30
CA PRO A 253 -6.33 10.54 1.09
C PRO A 253 -7.23 10.99 2.24
N ALA A 254 -8.44 10.42 2.32
CA ALA A 254 -9.20 10.46 3.55
C ALA A 254 -8.47 9.61 4.61
N PHE A 255 -7.80 10.28 5.56
CA PHE A 255 -7.27 9.60 6.74
C PHE A 255 -8.42 9.32 7.72
N SER A 256 -9.04 8.16 7.59
CA SER A 256 -9.99 7.63 8.57
C SER A 256 -9.61 6.22 9.02
N ALA A 257 -10.07 5.83 10.19
CA ALA A 257 -9.88 4.48 10.71
C ALA A 257 -10.77 3.49 9.95
N PHE A 258 -10.19 2.78 8.98
CA PHE A 258 -10.86 1.73 8.19
C PHE A 258 -10.68 0.34 8.80
N ASN A 259 -11.08 0.16 10.06
CA ASN A 259 -11.00 -1.16 10.70
C ASN A 259 -11.88 -2.20 9.99
N ASP A 260 -12.91 -1.74 9.28
CA ASP A 260 -13.78 -2.53 8.39
C ASP A 260 -13.02 -3.20 7.24
N GLN A 261 -11.98 -2.56 6.71
CA GLN A 261 -11.18 -3.10 5.59
C GLN A 261 -10.05 -4.03 6.03
N SER A 262 -9.65 -3.98 7.31
CA SER A 262 -8.50 -4.73 7.83
C SER A 262 -8.62 -6.24 7.60
N ARG A 263 -9.81 -6.81 7.82
CA ARG A 263 -10.10 -8.23 7.56
C ARG A 263 -10.07 -8.60 6.08
N GLY A 264 -10.52 -7.69 5.22
CA GLY A 264 -10.46 -7.86 3.77
C GLY A 264 -9.01 -7.92 3.27
N HIS A 265 -8.18 -6.97 3.73
CA HIS A 265 -6.76 -6.92 3.38
C HIS A 265 -5.98 -8.15 3.87
N MET A 266 -6.25 -8.62 5.09
CA MET A 266 -5.65 -9.84 5.63
C MET A 266 -6.24 -11.14 5.04
N LYS A 267 -7.28 -11.04 4.19
CA LYS A 267 -8.04 -12.17 3.64
C LYS A 267 -8.55 -13.14 4.72
N THR A 268 -8.86 -12.66 5.92
CA THR A 268 -9.29 -13.52 7.03
C THR A 268 -10.64 -14.18 6.75
N ASN A 269 -11.53 -13.48 6.02
CA ASN A 269 -12.82 -14.02 5.60
C ASN A 269 -12.66 -15.22 4.64
N THR A 270 -11.58 -15.22 3.84
CA THR A 270 -11.20 -16.35 3.01
C THR A 270 -10.69 -17.49 3.88
N MET A 271 -9.87 -17.21 4.90
CA MET A 271 -9.35 -18.22 5.83
C MET A 271 -10.47 -18.93 6.63
N THR A 272 -11.50 -18.21 7.08
CA THR A 272 -12.66 -18.79 7.77
C THR A 272 -13.49 -19.72 6.88
N THR A 273 -13.41 -19.57 5.55
CA THR A 273 -14.08 -20.46 4.59
C THR A 273 -13.23 -21.67 4.19
N TYR A 274 -11.91 -21.64 4.41
CA TYR A 274 -10.99 -22.74 4.09
C TYR A 274 -10.94 -23.85 5.16
N PHE A 275 -11.31 -23.56 6.40
CA PHE A 275 -11.26 -24.50 7.53
C PHE A 275 -12.66 -24.89 8.01
N THR A 276 -12.83 -26.15 8.44
CA THR A 276 -14.12 -26.71 8.90
C THR A 276 -14.46 -26.37 10.35
N THR A 277 -13.61 -25.58 11.01
CA THR A 277 -13.77 -25.09 12.38
C THR A 277 -13.85 -23.57 12.36
N ASP A 278 -14.68 -22.99 13.21
CA ASP A 278 -14.72 -21.54 13.41
C ASP A 278 -13.36 -21.07 13.95
N LEU A 279 -12.50 -20.54 13.08
CA LEU A 279 -11.22 -19.96 13.46
C LEU A 279 -11.44 -18.53 13.97
N ASP A 280 -12.16 -18.43 15.08
CA ASP A 280 -12.58 -17.17 15.70
C ASP A 280 -11.71 -16.76 16.90
N GLY A 281 -10.70 -17.57 17.23
CA GLY A 281 -9.80 -17.35 18.36
C GLY A 281 -10.28 -17.90 19.70
N SER A 282 -11.39 -18.65 19.73
CA SER A 282 -11.91 -19.27 20.95
C SER A 282 -10.86 -20.11 21.69
N GLY A 283 -10.74 -19.87 22.99
CA GLY A 283 -9.77 -20.54 23.87
C GLY A 283 -8.32 -20.03 23.77
N GLN A 284 -8.06 -18.99 22.96
CA GLN A 284 -6.77 -18.30 22.90
C GLN A 284 -6.81 -16.99 23.68
N ILE A 285 -5.67 -16.63 24.28
CA ILE A 285 -5.47 -15.34 24.93
C ILE A 285 -4.50 -14.53 24.06
N VAL A 286 -4.91 -13.32 23.67
CA VAL A 286 -4.07 -12.38 22.93
C VAL A 286 -3.58 -11.29 23.88
N GLY A 287 -2.26 -11.10 23.91
CA GLY A 287 -1.62 -10.01 24.63
C GLY A 287 -1.54 -8.75 23.75
N VAL A 288 -2.05 -7.61 24.24
CA VAL A 288 -1.87 -6.29 23.60
C VAL A 288 -1.19 -5.35 24.59
N ALA A 289 -0.12 -4.69 24.17
CA ALA A 289 0.60 -3.71 24.98
C ALA A 289 0.64 -2.38 24.22
N ASP A 290 -0.10 -1.40 24.71
CA ASP A 290 -0.38 -0.16 23.96
C ASP A 290 -0.75 0.99 24.92
N ALA A 291 -1.20 2.12 24.39
CA ALA A 291 -1.51 3.37 25.08
C ALA A 291 -2.48 3.24 26.26
N GLY A 292 -3.40 2.29 26.21
CA GLY A 292 -4.45 2.11 27.19
C GLY A 292 -5.64 1.37 26.58
N LEU A 293 -6.61 1.03 27.41
CA LEU A 293 -7.82 0.33 26.99
C LEU A 293 -9.07 0.97 27.60
N ASP A 294 -10.04 1.32 26.77
CA ASP A 294 -11.44 1.47 27.20
C ASP A 294 -12.04 0.06 27.39
N GLU A 295 -11.86 -0.52 28.57
CA GLU A 295 -12.31 -1.90 28.83
C GLU A 295 -13.84 -2.07 28.72
N ASP A 296 -14.57 -0.98 28.93
CA ASP A 296 -16.04 -0.91 28.89
C ASP A 296 -16.56 -0.47 27.50
N HIS A 297 -15.71 -0.49 26.47
CA HIS A 297 -16.03 -0.12 25.08
C HIS A 297 -17.21 -0.92 24.49
N GLY A 298 -17.64 -2.01 25.13
CA GLY A 298 -18.81 -2.82 24.74
C GLY A 298 -18.50 -3.90 23.71
N ASP A 299 -17.44 -3.72 22.93
CA ASP A 299 -16.98 -4.72 21.96
C ASP A 299 -16.23 -5.89 22.63
N PHE A 300 -15.66 -5.69 23.81
CA PHE A 300 -14.90 -6.71 24.54
C PHE A 300 -15.78 -7.61 25.41
N GLY A 301 -16.89 -7.08 25.94
CA GLY A 301 -17.75 -7.82 26.87
C GLY A 301 -16.95 -8.33 28.09
N THR A 302 -17.01 -9.63 28.36
CA THR A 302 -16.29 -10.25 29.49
C THR A 302 -14.92 -10.81 29.10
N ARG A 303 -14.43 -10.53 27.90
CA ARG A 303 -13.21 -11.17 27.35
C ARG A 303 -11.91 -10.50 27.78
N VAL A 304 -11.98 -9.34 28.45
CA VAL A 304 -10.78 -8.75 29.10
C VAL A 304 -10.45 -9.57 30.34
N VAL A 305 -9.48 -10.48 30.22
CA VAL A 305 -9.05 -11.39 31.30
C VAL A 305 -7.91 -10.81 32.14
N GLY A 306 -7.30 -9.73 31.68
CA GLY A 306 -6.32 -8.94 32.43
C GLY A 306 -6.13 -7.57 31.82
N ASN A 307 -6.02 -6.54 32.66
CA ASN A 307 -5.75 -5.16 32.25
C ASN A 307 -4.80 -4.54 33.28
N TYR A 308 -3.56 -4.28 32.90
CA TYR A 308 -2.50 -3.89 33.84
C TYR A 308 -1.82 -2.60 33.40
N ASP A 309 -1.73 -1.66 34.34
CA ASP A 309 -0.89 -0.47 34.20
C ASP A 309 0.56 -0.87 34.47
N VAL A 310 1.38 -0.84 33.42
CA VAL A 310 2.80 -1.21 33.48
C VAL A 310 3.68 0.02 33.78
N ILE A 311 3.17 1.23 33.51
CA ILE A 311 3.90 2.49 33.77
C ILE A 311 3.77 2.93 35.23
N GLY A 312 2.69 2.53 35.90
CA GLY A 312 2.45 2.82 37.31
C GLY A 312 1.86 4.20 37.57
N ASP A 313 1.15 4.77 36.59
CA ASP A 313 0.45 6.05 36.69
C ASP A 313 -0.91 5.91 37.44
N GLY A 314 -1.34 4.67 37.69
CA GLY A 314 -2.58 4.31 38.36
C GLY A 314 -3.79 4.17 37.43
N SER A 315 -3.58 4.13 36.11
CA SER A 315 -4.64 4.13 35.11
C SER A 315 -4.32 3.21 33.94
N THR A 316 -5.24 2.31 33.60
CA THR A 316 -5.18 1.53 32.35
C THR A 316 -5.99 2.16 31.21
N ALA A 317 -6.69 3.26 31.49
CA ALA A 317 -7.66 3.85 30.59
C ALA A 317 -7.00 4.55 29.39
N ASP A 318 -7.55 4.32 28.21
CA ASP A 318 -7.15 4.97 26.96
C ASP A 318 -7.72 6.41 26.87
N LYS A 319 -7.17 7.33 27.67
CA LYS A 319 -7.76 8.68 27.84
C LYS A 319 -7.41 9.68 26.75
N HIS A 320 -6.36 9.41 25.97
CA HIS A 320 -5.72 10.43 25.13
C HIS A 320 -5.70 10.07 23.66
N SER A 321 -5.31 8.85 23.31
CA SER A 321 -5.07 8.46 21.92
C SER A 321 -6.20 7.63 21.31
N GLY A 322 -6.89 6.81 22.11
CA GLY A 322 -7.83 5.79 21.65
C GLY A 322 -7.16 4.65 20.89
N HIS A 323 -5.82 4.62 20.85
CA HIS A 323 -5.05 3.74 19.99
C HIS A 323 -5.07 2.30 20.49
N GLY A 324 -4.84 2.10 21.79
CA GLY A 324 -4.83 0.75 22.36
C GLY A 324 -6.22 0.09 22.33
N THR A 325 -7.27 0.89 22.47
CA THR A 325 -8.66 0.44 22.26
C THR A 325 -8.90 0.07 20.81
N HIS A 326 -8.46 0.91 19.85
CA HIS A 326 -8.60 0.63 18.42
C HIS A 326 -7.86 -0.65 18.01
N VAL A 327 -6.59 -0.79 18.39
CA VAL A 327 -5.77 -1.99 18.15
C VAL A 327 -6.45 -3.24 18.72
N SER A 328 -6.94 -3.17 19.95
CA SER A 328 -7.65 -4.29 20.59
C SER A 328 -8.96 -4.64 19.86
N CYS A 329 -9.70 -3.64 19.37
CA CYS A 329 -10.89 -3.85 18.54
C CYS A 329 -10.56 -4.48 17.18
N THR A 330 -9.46 -4.10 16.52
CA THR A 330 -8.98 -4.76 15.28
C THR A 330 -8.67 -6.24 15.51
N VAL A 331 -8.03 -6.55 16.63
CA VAL A 331 -7.66 -7.92 16.96
C VAL A 331 -8.90 -8.75 17.28
N LEU A 332 -9.75 -8.32 18.21
CA LEU A 332 -10.78 -9.19 18.80
C LEU A 332 -12.11 -8.50 19.08
N GLY A 333 -12.35 -7.27 18.62
CA GLY A 333 -13.63 -6.59 18.82
C GLY A 333 -14.79 -7.41 18.26
N SER A 334 -15.92 -7.46 18.98
CA SER A 334 -17.11 -8.20 18.52
C SER A 334 -17.82 -7.48 17.36
N GLY A 335 -17.55 -6.19 17.16
CA GLY A 335 -18.28 -5.35 16.21
C GLY A 335 -19.66 -4.93 16.73
N PHE A 336 -19.97 -5.13 18.01
CA PHE A 336 -21.28 -4.84 18.58
C PHE A 336 -21.67 -3.36 18.43
N ARG A 337 -20.73 -2.43 18.55
CA ARG A 337 -21.01 -0.99 18.41
C ARG A 337 -20.94 -0.45 16.98
N GLY A 338 -20.19 -1.10 16.09
CA GLY A 338 -19.87 -0.56 14.77
C GLY A 338 -20.18 -1.47 13.59
N GLY A 339 -20.69 -2.68 13.80
CA GLY A 339 -20.96 -3.67 12.76
C GLY A 339 -19.73 -4.42 12.23
N TYR A 340 -18.52 -3.96 12.53
CA TYR A 340 -17.26 -4.53 12.06
C TYR A 340 -16.51 -5.21 13.20
N GLY A 341 -16.55 -6.53 13.27
CA GLY A 341 -15.78 -7.26 14.26
C GLY A 341 -14.37 -7.56 13.80
N GLY A 342 -13.44 -7.64 14.75
CA GLY A 342 -12.02 -7.90 14.55
C GLY A 342 -11.72 -9.31 14.01
N VAL A 343 -10.42 -9.62 13.94
CA VAL A 343 -9.92 -10.88 13.34
C VAL A 343 -10.31 -12.11 14.15
N ALA A 344 -10.13 -12.07 15.47
CA ALA A 344 -10.31 -13.17 16.40
C ALA A 344 -11.38 -12.82 17.45
N GLN A 345 -12.63 -12.77 17.02
CA GLN A 345 -13.77 -12.24 17.79
C GLN A 345 -14.09 -13.00 19.09
N ALA A 346 -13.63 -14.24 19.23
CA ALA A 346 -13.85 -15.06 20.42
C ALA A 346 -12.60 -15.25 21.29
N ALA A 347 -11.49 -14.58 20.96
CA ALA A 347 -10.30 -14.57 21.80
C ALA A 347 -10.51 -13.75 23.07
N ASP A 348 -9.78 -14.13 24.11
CA ASP A 348 -9.63 -13.39 25.36
C ASP A 348 -8.48 -12.37 25.25
N LEU A 349 -8.64 -11.21 25.88
CA LEU A 349 -7.68 -10.10 25.87
C LEU A 349 -6.91 -10.01 27.19
N TYR A 350 -5.58 -9.99 27.10
CA TYR A 350 -4.70 -9.54 28.15
C TYR A 350 -4.04 -8.21 27.74
N PHE A 351 -4.34 -7.14 28.45
CA PHE A 351 -3.90 -5.79 28.09
C PHE A 351 -2.83 -5.25 29.05
N GLN A 352 -1.85 -4.56 28.49
CA GLN A 352 -0.81 -3.81 29.20
C GLN A 352 -0.85 -2.35 28.75
N ALA A 353 -1.18 -1.44 29.66
CA ALA A 353 -1.12 -0.01 29.39
C ALA A 353 0.33 0.50 29.53
N MET A 354 0.80 1.16 28.47
CA MET A 354 2.18 1.55 28.21
C MET A 354 2.31 3.04 27.84
N GLU A 355 1.28 3.85 28.08
CA GLU A 355 1.32 5.32 27.95
C GLU A 355 0.91 5.98 29.28
N ASN A 356 1.25 7.27 29.46
CA ASN A 356 1.23 8.02 30.71
C ASN A 356 0.44 9.32 30.57
#